data_AF-A0A814MSV2-F1
#
_entry.id   AF-A0A814MSV2-F1
#
_cell.length_a   1.000
_cell.length_b   1.000
_cell.length_c   1.000
_cell.angle_alpha   90.00
_cell.angle_beta   90.00
_cell.angle_gamma   90.00
#
_symmetry.space_group_name_H-M   'P 1'
#
loop_
_entity.id
_entity.type
_entity.pdbx_description
1 polymer ?
#
loop_
_entity_poly.entity_id
_entity_poly.type
_entity_poly.pdbx_seq_one_letter_code
_entity_poly.pdbx_strand_id
1 'polypeptide(L)'
;MATTSEKLLCFTCNEKKITFVCYGCSKRYCLVDLTTHRELLHEEFRNITDRYERIHQWELKLIGKIKKKAQEYRVIVVKLSEICINDIEMKFTDLKEQINQIGEEKEFNDIDVIHFRNKLSELIEESENLSNVFITKDLKSYMNEISTILSKKSKFNEWKQNAITVAGGYGRGRGQKLNRFHGPIGIFIDDKKNIFIANSYNQRIVERKHNANEGQIVVGGNGQENQLTQLYSPCGLSFDHESNIYIADFASNRVQKFDLLISSFHFFS
;
A
#
# COMPACT_ATOMS: atom_id res chain seq x y z
N MET A 1 -9.36 -89.19 16.57
CA MET A 1 -9.28 -88.74 17.97
C MET A 1 -10.70 -88.58 18.48
N ALA A 2 -11.16 -89.53 19.31
CA ALA A 2 -12.47 -89.47 19.95
C ALA A 2 -12.41 -88.45 21.08
N THR A 3 -13.01 -87.27 20.89
CA THR A 3 -13.27 -86.34 21.98
C THR A 3 -14.54 -86.79 22.69
N THR A 4 -14.39 -87.21 23.95
CA THR A 4 -15.48 -87.38 24.90
C THR A 4 -16.35 -86.12 24.89
N SER A 5 -17.59 -86.24 24.43
CA SER A 5 -18.53 -85.11 24.35
C SER A 5 -19.09 -84.80 25.73
N GLU A 6 -18.33 -84.02 26.50
CA GLU A 6 -18.72 -83.56 27.84
C GLU A 6 -20.07 -82.81 27.76
N LYS A 7 -21.08 -83.31 28.50
CA LYS A 7 -22.42 -82.70 28.51
C LYS A 7 -22.40 -81.45 29.39
N LEU A 8 -22.68 -80.31 28.78
CA LEU A 8 -22.70 -78.99 29.43
C LEU A 8 -24.10 -78.37 29.34
N LEU A 9 -24.34 -77.31 30.11
CA LEU A 9 -25.65 -76.67 30.21
C LEU A 9 -25.95 -75.88 28.93
N CYS A 10 -27.11 -76.11 28.32
CA CYS A 10 -27.61 -75.25 27.24
C CYS A 10 -28.06 -73.89 27.80
N PHE A 11 -27.68 -72.78 27.15
CA PHE A 11 -28.07 -71.42 27.56
C PHE A 11 -29.59 -71.18 27.51
N THR A 12 -30.31 -71.83 26.59
CA THR A 12 -31.76 -71.59 26.39
C THR A 12 -32.62 -72.54 27.21
N CYS A 13 -32.50 -73.86 27.01
CA CYS A 13 -33.33 -74.84 27.73
C CYS A 13 -32.79 -75.23 29.12
N ASN A 14 -31.59 -74.77 29.51
CA ASN A 14 -30.98 -75.02 30.82
C ASN A 14 -30.71 -76.50 31.17
N GLU A 15 -30.74 -77.40 30.19
CA GLU A 15 -30.49 -78.84 30.38
C GLU A 15 -29.03 -79.23 30.07
N LYS A 16 -28.48 -80.25 30.78
CA LYS A 16 -27.14 -80.81 30.51
C LYS A 16 -27.16 -81.71 29.28
N LYS A 17 -26.70 -81.20 28.14
CA LYS A 17 -26.69 -81.87 26.84
C LYS A 17 -25.34 -81.69 26.13
N ILE A 18 -25.15 -82.34 24.98
CA ILE A 18 -24.04 -81.97 24.08
C ILE A 18 -24.34 -80.56 23.57
N THR A 19 -23.44 -79.62 23.87
CA THR A 19 -23.61 -78.20 23.51
C THR A 19 -22.51 -77.73 22.57
N PHE A 20 -22.83 -76.77 21.72
CA PHE A 20 -21.92 -76.11 20.80
C PHE A 20 -21.85 -74.62 21.12
N VAL A 21 -20.68 -74.01 20.91
CA VAL A 21 -20.49 -72.57 21.11
C VAL A 21 -21.04 -71.80 19.91
N CYS A 22 -21.85 -70.78 20.16
CA CYS A 22 -22.16 -69.74 19.18
C CYS A 22 -21.04 -68.71 19.20
N TYR A 23 -20.29 -68.56 18.11
CA TYR A 23 -19.20 -67.59 18.05
C TYR A 23 -19.67 -66.13 18.02
N GLY A 24 -20.94 -65.87 17.67
CA GLY A 24 -21.49 -64.52 17.62
C GLY A 24 -21.79 -63.91 19.00
N CYS A 25 -22.20 -64.71 19.98
CA CYS A 25 -22.51 -64.25 21.34
C CYS A 25 -21.72 -64.98 22.44
N SER A 26 -20.80 -65.86 22.04
CA SER A 26 -19.94 -66.70 22.88
C SER A 26 -20.67 -67.64 23.86
N LYS A 27 -21.98 -67.82 23.73
CA LYS A 27 -22.81 -68.72 24.56
C LYS A 27 -22.88 -70.13 23.99
N ARG A 28 -23.24 -71.11 24.83
CA ARG A 28 -23.35 -72.54 24.47
C ARG A 28 -24.81 -72.97 24.35
N TYR A 29 -25.15 -73.70 23.30
CA TYR A 29 -26.51 -74.15 23.01
C TYR A 29 -26.54 -75.63 22.65
N CYS A 30 -27.64 -76.33 22.95
CA CYS A 30 -27.89 -77.64 22.36
C CYS A 30 -28.15 -77.48 20.86
N LEU A 31 -28.09 -78.55 20.06
CA LEU A 31 -28.18 -78.46 18.60
C LEU A 31 -29.45 -77.72 18.12
N VAL A 32 -30.61 -78.03 18.72
CA VAL A 32 -31.91 -77.44 18.39
C VAL A 32 -31.96 -75.95 18.74
N ASP A 33 -31.58 -75.61 19.98
CA ASP A 33 -31.59 -74.21 20.42
C ASP A 33 -30.54 -73.36 19.68
N LEU A 34 -29.42 -73.97 19.25
CA LEU A 34 -28.41 -73.30 18.45
C LEU A 34 -28.96 -72.91 17.08
N THR A 35 -29.74 -73.78 16.43
CA THR A 35 -30.36 -73.48 15.14
C THR A 35 -31.34 -72.32 15.25
N THR A 36 -32.25 -72.35 16.23
CA THR A 36 -33.20 -71.25 16.46
C THR A 36 -32.51 -69.95 16.87
N HIS A 37 -31.48 -70.02 17.72
CA HIS A 37 -30.72 -68.83 18.11
C HIS A 37 -29.96 -68.20 16.93
N ARG A 38 -29.42 -69.02 16.01
CA ARG A 38 -28.78 -68.51 14.79
C ARG A 38 -29.78 -67.78 13.90
N GLU A 39 -30.99 -68.30 13.75
CA GLU A 39 -32.06 -67.65 12.97
C GLU A 39 -32.44 -66.27 13.54
N LEU A 40 -32.62 -66.19 14.87
CA LEU A 40 -32.90 -64.91 15.55
C LEU A 40 -31.75 -63.91 15.39
N LEU A 41 -30.50 -64.34 15.58
CA LEU A 41 -29.34 -63.49 15.33
C LEU A 41 -29.29 -63.01 13.88
N HIS A 42 -29.56 -63.89 12.91
CA HIS A 42 -29.61 -63.51 11.50
C HIS A 42 -30.71 -62.47 11.20
N GLU A 43 -31.84 -62.50 11.90
CA GLU A 43 -32.88 -61.49 11.80
C GLU A 43 -32.47 -60.15 12.43
N GLU A 44 -31.85 -60.17 13.61
CA GLU A 44 -31.29 -58.97 14.26
C GLU A 44 -30.22 -58.30 13.38
N PHE A 45 -29.30 -59.08 12.81
CA PHE A 45 -28.28 -58.56 11.88
C PHE A 45 -28.87 -57.97 10.60
N ARG A 46 -29.94 -58.56 10.06
CA ARG A 46 -30.69 -57.98 8.92
C ARG A 46 -31.30 -56.63 9.29
N ASN A 47 -31.96 -56.55 10.44
CA ASN A 47 -32.56 -55.30 10.94
C ASN A 47 -31.53 -54.18 11.16
N ILE A 48 -30.33 -54.50 11.66
CA ILE A 48 -29.23 -53.54 11.82
C ILE A 48 -28.73 -53.08 10.45
N THR A 49 -28.51 -54.02 9.52
CA THR A 49 -28.08 -53.70 8.15
C THR A 49 -29.07 -52.80 7.44
N ASP A 50 -30.38 -53.09 7.55
CA ASP A 50 -31.44 -52.26 6.97
C ASP A 50 -31.50 -50.85 7.57
N ARG A 51 -31.24 -50.72 8.88
CA ARG A 51 -31.14 -49.39 9.54
C ARG A 51 -29.94 -48.61 9.02
N TYR A 52 -28.79 -49.26 8.90
CA TYR A 52 -27.58 -48.65 8.36
C TYR A 52 -27.80 -48.15 6.94
N GLU A 53 -28.42 -48.98 6.09
CA GLU A 53 -28.72 -48.61 4.71
C GLU A 53 -29.66 -47.38 4.65
N ARG A 54 -30.71 -47.33 5.50
CA ARG A 54 -31.58 -46.16 5.57
C ARG A 54 -30.86 -44.88 6.00
N ILE A 55 -29.95 -44.97 6.97
CA ILE A 55 -29.12 -43.82 7.40
C ILE A 55 -28.22 -43.38 6.24
N HIS A 56 -27.54 -44.32 5.59
CA HIS A 56 -26.66 -44.03 4.46
C HIS A 56 -27.41 -43.34 3.31
N GLN A 57 -28.60 -43.84 2.95
CA GLN A 57 -29.45 -43.21 1.92
C GLN A 57 -29.90 -41.80 2.32
N TRP A 58 -30.21 -41.58 3.61
CA TRP A 58 -30.56 -40.25 4.11
C TRP A 58 -29.37 -39.28 4.04
N GLU A 59 -28.16 -39.73 4.41
CA GLU A 59 -26.92 -38.95 4.30
C GLU A 59 -26.62 -38.57 2.85
N LEU A 60 -26.71 -39.53 1.91
CA LEU A 60 -26.51 -39.27 0.48
C LEU A 60 -27.51 -38.22 -0.04
N LYS A 61 -28.78 -38.30 0.38
CA LYS A 61 -29.81 -37.32 0.01
C LYS A 61 -29.52 -35.95 0.59
N LEU A 62 -29.05 -35.87 1.84
CA LEU A 62 -28.69 -34.61 2.49
C LEU A 62 -27.48 -33.97 1.79
N ILE A 63 -26.42 -34.75 1.53
CA ILE A 63 -25.25 -34.33 0.77
C ILE A 63 -25.66 -33.81 -0.61
N GLY A 64 -26.57 -34.51 -1.30
CA GLY A 64 -27.12 -34.07 -2.59
C GLY A 64 -27.82 -32.71 -2.51
N LYS A 65 -28.64 -32.48 -1.48
CA LYS A 65 -29.29 -31.17 -1.24
C LYS A 65 -28.27 -30.06 -0.96
N ILE A 66 -27.27 -30.33 -0.12
CA ILE A 66 -26.20 -29.38 0.19
C ILE A 66 -25.41 -29.03 -1.07
N LYS A 67 -25.03 -30.03 -1.88
CA LYS A 67 -24.34 -29.82 -3.15
C LYS A 67 -25.16 -28.98 -4.13
N LYS A 68 -26.46 -29.28 -4.26
CA LYS A 68 -27.37 -28.50 -5.11
C LYS A 68 -27.45 -27.04 -4.66
N LYS A 69 -27.68 -26.80 -3.38
CA LYS A 69 -27.78 -25.45 -2.82
C LYS A 69 -26.46 -24.68 -2.93
N ALA A 70 -25.33 -25.35 -2.70
CA ALA A 70 -24.01 -24.77 -2.92
C ALA A 70 -23.80 -24.38 -4.39
N GLN A 71 -24.28 -25.20 -5.34
CA GLN A 71 -24.21 -24.87 -6.76
C GLN A 71 -25.10 -23.67 -7.12
N GLU A 72 -26.31 -23.58 -6.57
CA GLU A 72 -27.20 -22.43 -6.74
C GLU A 72 -26.53 -21.14 -6.23
N TYR A 73 -25.92 -21.17 -5.04
CA TYR A 73 -25.17 -20.02 -4.51
C TYR A 73 -23.95 -19.66 -5.36
N ARG A 74 -23.20 -20.65 -5.88
CA ARG A 74 -22.08 -20.39 -6.79
C ARG A 74 -22.51 -19.64 -8.04
N VAL A 75 -23.63 -20.03 -8.66
CA VAL A 75 -24.15 -19.34 -9.85
C VAL A 75 -24.51 -17.90 -9.53
N ILE A 76 -25.12 -17.63 -8.37
CA ILE A 76 -25.47 -16.27 -7.95
C ILE A 76 -24.21 -15.43 -7.73
N VAL A 77 -23.22 -15.97 -7.01
CA VAL A 77 -21.95 -15.26 -6.74
C VAL A 77 -21.21 -14.95 -8.03
N VAL A 78 -21.13 -15.89 -8.97
CA VAL A 78 -20.49 -15.66 -10.28
C VAL A 78 -21.21 -14.54 -11.04
N LYS A 79 -22.55 -14.57 -11.14
CA LYS A 79 -23.31 -13.50 -11.82
C LYS A 79 -23.11 -12.13 -11.18
N LEU A 80 -23.14 -12.05 -9.84
CA LEU A 80 -22.89 -10.79 -9.14
C LEU A 80 -21.48 -10.30 -9.37
N SER A 81 -20.50 -11.21 -9.40
CA SER A 81 -19.12 -10.83 -9.70
C SER A 81 -18.92 -10.34 -11.13
N GLU A 82 -19.59 -10.93 -12.11
CA GLU A 82 -19.55 -10.46 -13.51
C GLU A 82 -20.10 -9.04 -13.64
N ILE A 83 -21.19 -8.71 -12.93
CA ILE A 83 -21.76 -7.36 -12.91
C ILE A 83 -20.76 -6.35 -12.31
N CYS A 84 -20.16 -6.69 -11.17
CA CYS A 84 -19.17 -5.81 -10.53
C CYS A 84 -17.91 -5.64 -11.38
N ILE A 85 -17.45 -6.70 -12.05
CA ILE A 85 -16.30 -6.64 -12.96
C ILE A 85 -16.61 -5.72 -14.14
N ASN A 86 -17.78 -5.87 -14.76
CA ASN A 86 -18.19 -5.00 -15.88
C ASN A 86 -18.27 -3.52 -15.48
N ASP A 87 -18.78 -3.21 -14.28
CA ASP A 87 -18.82 -1.83 -13.77
C ASP A 87 -17.41 -1.24 -13.61
N ILE A 88 -16.49 -2.01 -13.04
CA ILE A 88 -15.09 -1.59 -12.88
C ILE A 88 -14.41 -1.43 -14.25
N GLU A 89 -14.61 -2.35 -15.20
CA GLU A 89 -14.07 -2.25 -16.55
C GLU A 89 -14.57 -0.99 -17.29
N MET A 90 -15.85 -0.64 -17.13
CA MET A 90 -16.40 0.61 -17.66
C MET A 90 -15.70 1.83 -17.05
N LYS A 91 -15.48 1.85 -15.72
CA LYS A 91 -14.75 2.94 -15.05
C LYS A 91 -13.31 3.07 -15.51
N PHE A 92 -12.61 1.96 -15.75
CA PHE A 92 -11.26 1.96 -16.33
C PHE A 92 -11.26 2.50 -17.76
N THR A 93 -12.28 2.14 -18.56
CA THR A 93 -12.43 2.63 -19.93
C THR A 93 -12.68 4.13 -19.97
N ASP A 94 -13.58 4.64 -19.12
CA ASP A 94 -13.85 6.07 -18.95
C ASP A 94 -12.59 6.86 -18.54
N LEU A 95 -11.82 6.32 -17.59
CA LEU A 95 -10.54 6.93 -17.18
C LEU A 95 -9.56 7.01 -18.35
N LYS A 96 -9.48 5.96 -19.18
CA LYS A 96 -8.61 5.93 -20.36
C LYS A 96 -9.03 6.97 -21.40
N GLU A 97 -10.33 7.13 -21.64
CA GLU A 97 -10.86 8.15 -22.55
C GLU A 97 -10.58 9.57 -22.05
N GLN A 98 -10.77 9.86 -20.77
CA GLN A 98 -10.45 11.16 -20.18
C GLN A 98 -8.97 11.52 -20.32
N ILE A 99 -8.07 10.55 -20.08
CA ILE A 99 -6.63 10.73 -20.30
C ILE A 99 -6.36 11.05 -21.77
N ASN A 100 -6.98 10.33 -22.70
CA ASN A 100 -6.75 10.56 -24.13
C ASN A 100 -7.26 11.93 -24.58
N GLN A 101 -8.47 12.33 -24.20
CA GLN A 101 -9.06 13.63 -24.54
C GLN A 101 -8.19 14.79 -24.08
N ILE A 102 -7.83 14.83 -22.79
CA ILE A 102 -6.97 15.91 -22.27
C ILE A 102 -5.61 15.91 -22.97
N GLY A 103 -5.07 14.73 -23.24
CA GLY A 103 -3.79 14.58 -23.91
C GLY A 103 -3.81 14.83 -25.42
N GLU A 104 -4.97 15.04 -26.04
CA GLU A 104 -5.12 15.56 -27.41
C GLU A 104 -5.20 17.09 -27.41
N GLU A 105 -5.81 17.68 -26.37
CA GLU A 105 -5.98 19.13 -26.21
C GLU A 105 -4.72 19.84 -25.67
N LYS A 106 -3.97 19.19 -24.76
CA LYS A 106 -2.78 19.76 -24.11
C LYS A 106 -1.79 18.69 -23.63
N GLU A 107 -0.51 19.05 -23.45
CA GLU A 107 0.43 18.22 -22.67
C GLU A 107 0.01 18.21 -21.19
N PHE A 108 0.20 17.08 -20.51
CA PHE A 108 -0.13 16.97 -19.09
C PHE A 108 0.83 17.77 -18.22
N ASN A 109 0.28 18.56 -17.30
CA ASN A 109 1.05 19.16 -16.21
C ASN A 109 1.04 18.25 -14.97
N ASP A 110 1.82 18.62 -13.94
CA ASP A 110 1.95 17.81 -12.72
C ASP A 110 0.60 17.58 -11.99
N ILE A 111 -0.33 18.53 -12.07
CA ILE A 111 -1.65 18.43 -11.45
C ILE A 111 -2.51 17.40 -12.20
N ASP A 112 -2.49 17.41 -13.53
CA ASP A 112 -3.21 16.45 -14.38
C ASP A 112 -2.72 15.01 -14.10
N VAL A 113 -1.40 14.81 -13.99
CA VAL A 113 -0.80 13.50 -13.69
C VAL A 113 -1.15 13.01 -12.29
N ILE A 114 -1.09 13.88 -11.28
CA ILE A 114 -1.46 13.54 -9.90
C ILE A 114 -2.94 13.17 -9.82
N HIS A 115 -3.82 13.94 -10.47
CA HIS A 115 -5.25 13.68 -10.51
C HIS A 115 -5.56 12.28 -11.07
N PHE A 116 -5.00 11.94 -12.24
CA PHE A 116 -5.23 10.63 -12.85
C PHE A 116 -4.61 9.48 -12.07
N ARG A 117 -3.47 9.69 -11.40
CA ARG A 117 -2.90 8.69 -10.48
C ARG A 117 -3.82 8.40 -9.31
N ASN A 118 -4.38 9.42 -8.67
CA ASN A 118 -5.27 9.23 -7.53
C ASN A 118 -6.56 8.50 -7.97
N LYS A 119 -7.15 8.90 -9.10
CA LYS A 119 -8.34 8.24 -9.65
C LYS A 119 -8.05 6.77 -10.02
N LEU A 120 -6.85 6.48 -10.54
CA LEU A 120 -6.41 5.11 -10.78
C LEU A 120 -6.26 4.30 -9.47
N SER A 121 -5.69 4.92 -8.42
CA SER A 121 -5.54 4.28 -7.11
C SER A 121 -6.88 3.96 -6.44
N GLU A 122 -7.86 4.85 -6.54
CA GLU A 122 -9.22 4.63 -6.02
C GLU A 122 -9.90 3.44 -6.71
N LEU A 123 -9.78 3.32 -8.04
CA LEU A 123 -10.32 2.18 -8.79
C LEU A 123 -9.63 0.86 -8.46
N ILE A 124 -8.32 0.90 -8.15
CA ILE A 124 -7.58 -0.28 -7.70
C ILE A 124 -8.10 -0.74 -6.34
N GLU A 125 -8.26 0.18 -5.39
CA GLU A 125 -8.79 -0.14 -4.06
C GLU A 125 -10.24 -0.68 -4.13
N GLU A 126 -11.08 -0.10 -4.99
CA GLU A 126 -12.43 -0.60 -5.25
C GLU A 126 -12.41 -2.04 -5.81
N SER A 127 -11.44 -2.35 -6.69
CA SER A 127 -11.29 -3.69 -7.27
C SER A 127 -10.74 -4.75 -6.29
N GLU A 128 -9.84 -4.36 -5.39
CA GLU A 128 -9.24 -5.28 -4.41
C GLU A 128 -10.21 -5.66 -3.29
N ASN A 129 -11.16 -4.77 -2.97
CA ASN A 129 -12.25 -5.03 -2.02
C ASN A 129 -13.26 -6.10 -2.50
N LEU A 130 -13.22 -6.52 -3.77
CA LEU A 130 -14.05 -7.62 -4.30
C LEU A 130 -13.51 -9.02 -3.96
N SER A 131 -12.61 -9.13 -2.98
CA SER A 131 -11.90 -10.33 -2.55
C SER A 131 -12.70 -11.64 -2.69
N ASN A 132 -12.49 -12.33 -3.82
CA ASN A 132 -12.64 -13.78 -4.09
C ASN A 132 -12.75 -14.14 -5.59
N VAL A 133 -12.73 -13.17 -6.50
CA VAL A 133 -12.57 -13.48 -7.94
C VAL A 133 -11.14 -13.18 -8.37
N PHE A 134 -10.55 -14.10 -9.12
CA PHE A 134 -9.19 -14.00 -9.67
C PHE A 134 -9.14 -12.89 -10.74
N ILE A 135 -9.23 -11.63 -10.32
CA ILE A 135 -9.12 -10.45 -11.19
C ILE A 135 -7.67 -9.95 -11.16
N THR A 136 -6.69 -10.85 -11.33
CA THR A 136 -5.27 -10.47 -11.18
C THR A 136 -4.53 -10.35 -12.50
N LYS A 137 -5.09 -10.84 -13.62
CA LYS A 137 -4.41 -10.82 -14.92
C LYS A 137 -4.80 -9.64 -15.80
N ASP A 138 -6.10 -9.34 -15.92
CA ASP A 138 -6.57 -8.30 -16.86
C ASP A 138 -6.38 -6.88 -16.30
N LEU A 139 -6.61 -6.68 -14.99
CA LEU A 139 -6.34 -5.39 -14.33
C LEU A 139 -4.88 -4.98 -14.39
N LYS A 140 -3.94 -5.93 -14.27
CA LYS A 140 -2.50 -5.64 -14.43
C LYS A 140 -2.16 -5.16 -15.84
N SER A 141 -2.86 -5.66 -16.86
CA SER A 141 -2.68 -5.21 -18.24
C SER A 141 -3.17 -3.76 -18.41
N TYR A 142 -4.35 -3.43 -17.88
CA TYR A 142 -4.88 -2.06 -17.86
C TYR A 142 -3.95 -1.09 -17.11
N MET A 143 -3.43 -1.50 -15.95
CA MET A 143 -2.45 -0.71 -15.18
C MET A 143 -1.18 -0.42 -15.97
N ASN A 144 -0.63 -1.43 -16.65
CA ASN A 144 0.58 -1.26 -17.46
C ASN A 144 0.33 -0.32 -18.65
N GLU A 145 -0.83 -0.42 -19.30
CA GLU A 145 -1.19 0.43 -20.42
C GLU A 145 -1.35 1.90 -19.97
N ILE A 146 -2.11 2.15 -18.89
CA ILE A 146 -2.30 3.49 -18.33
C ILE A 146 -0.98 4.08 -17.84
N SER A 147 -0.16 3.30 -17.12
CA SER A 147 1.17 3.74 -16.67
C SER A 147 2.08 4.09 -17.83
N THR A 148 2.00 3.35 -18.94
CA THR A 148 2.78 3.62 -20.16
C THR A 148 2.31 4.90 -20.85
N ILE A 149 1.00 5.15 -20.90
CA ILE A 149 0.45 6.39 -21.45
C ILE A 149 0.89 7.59 -20.61
N LEU A 150 0.77 7.48 -19.28
CA LEU A 150 1.22 8.51 -18.35
C LEU A 150 2.73 8.78 -18.50
N SER A 151 3.57 7.75 -18.61
CA SER A 151 5.02 7.92 -18.76
C SER A 151 5.42 8.53 -20.11
N LYS A 152 4.72 8.17 -21.20
CA LYS A 152 4.97 8.73 -22.54
C LYS A 152 4.52 10.18 -22.67
N LYS A 153 3.46 10.56 -21.97
CA LYS A 153 2.90 11.92 -21.98
C LYS A 153 3.42 12.81 -20.83
N SER A 154 4.16 12.26 -19.87
CA SER A 154 4.80 13.03 -18.80
C SER A 154 6.21 13.47 -19.18
N LYS A 155 6.53 14.76 -19.05
CA LYS A 155 7.91 15.23 -18.88
C LYS A 155 8.32 15.00 -17.43
N PHE A 156 8.92 13.85 -17.12
CA PHE A 156 9.74 13.79 -15.91
C PHE A 156 10.95 14.69 -16.14
N ASN A 157 11.06 15.79 -15.38
CA ASN A 157 12.29 16.57 -15.35
C ASN A 157 13.39 15.71 -14.72
N GLU A 158 14.12 14.94 -15.55
CA GLU A 158 15.34 14.27 -15.12
C GLU A 158 16.40 15.33 -14.78
N TRP A 159 16.65 15.51 -13.49
CA TRP A 159 17.69 16.42 -13.00
C TRP A 159 19.06 15.83 -13.32
N LYS A 160 19.81 16.50 -14.20
CA LYS A 160 21.21 16.13 -14.49
C LYS A 160 22.03 16.21 -13.20
N GLN A 161 22.79 15.16 -12.90
CA GLN A 161 23.68 15.07 -11.74
C GLN A 161 25.01 15.82 -12.00
N ASN A 162 24.93 17.09 -12.39
CA ASN A 162 26.06 17.93 -12.81
C ASN A 162 26.22 19.18 -11.94
N ALA A 163 26.06 19.02 -10.62
CA ALA A 163 26.16 20.12 -9.68
C ALA A 163 27.53 20.83 -9.76
N ILE A 164 27.50 22.16 -9.77
CA ILE A 164 28.68 23.01 -9.68
C ILE A 164 28.57 23.89 -8.43
N THR A 165 29.71 24.19 -7.79
CA THR A 165 29.73 25.15 -6.68
C THR A 165 29.66 26.56 -7.26
N VAL A 166 28.52 27.23 -7.07
CA VAL A 166 28.31 28.60 -7.54
C VAL A 166 28.66 29.66 -6.52
N ALA A 167 28.80 29.33 -5.23
CA ALA A 167 29.27 30.26 -4.21
C ALA A 167 29.85 29.51 -3.01
N GLY A 168 30.90 30.03 -2.39
CA GLY A 168 31.59 29.37 -1.28
C GLY A 168 32.61 28.33 -1.74
N GLY A 169 32.76 27.23 -0.99
CA GLY A 169 33.69 26.14 -1.34
C GLY A 169 35.12 26.27 -0.80
N TYR A 170 35.50 27.41 -0.23
CA TYR A 170 36.87 27.67 0.29
C TYR A 170 37.08 27.26 1.76
N GLY A 171 36.38 26.20 2.20
CA GLY A 171 36.39 25.70 3.58
C GLY A 171 35.46 26.44 4.54
N ARG A 172 35.19 25.83 5.70
CA ARG A 172 34.45 26.48 6.81
C ARG A 172 35.32 27.57 7.41
N GLY A 173 34.75 28.75 7.65
CA GLY A 173 35.51 29.82 8.29
C GLY A 173 34.66 30.98 8.79
N ARG A 174 34.88 31.34 10.06
CA ARG A 174 34.48 32.63 10.62
C ARG A 174 35.37 33.74 10.03
N GLY A 175 34.84 34.96 9.94
CA GLY A 175 35.60 36.15 9.57
C GLY A 175 35.18 36.83 8.27
N GLN A 176 35.95 37.84 7.85
CA GLN A 176 35.51 38.81 6.85
C GLN A 176 35.55 38.33 5.39
N LYS A 177 36.32 37.27 5.08
CA LYS A 177 36.47 36.79 3.69
C LYS A 177 35.11 36.44 3.08
N LEU A 178 34.78 37.08 1.97
CA LEU A 178 33.44 37.07 1.36
C LEU A 178 33.07 35.72 0.73
N ASN A 179 34.09 34.95 0.33
CA ASN A 179 33.92 33.62 -0.26
C ASN A 179 34.01 32.46 0.76
N ARG A 180 34.15 32.77 2.06
CA ARG A 180 34.10 31.76 3.13
C ARG A 180 32.79 31.85 3.88
N PHE A 181 32.00 30.78 3.76
CA PHE A 181 30.71 30.66 4.43
C PHE A 181 30.81 29.78 5.66
N HIS A 182 30.00 30.12 6.66
CA HIS A 182 29.88 29.38 7.89
C HIS A 182 28.39 29.18 8.18
N GLY A 183 27.90 27.98 7.87
CA GLY A 183 26.47 27.65 7.92
C GLY A 183 25.61 28.56 7.07
N PRO A 184 25.75 28.57 5.73
CA PRO A 184 24.78 29.23 4.87
C PRO A 184 23.45 28.45 4.90
N ILE A 185 22.34 29.11 5.28
CA ILE A 185 21.03 28.45 5.48
C ILE A 185 20.00 28.93 4.47
N GLY A 186 20.05 30.20 4.07
CA GLY A 186 19.10 30.82 3.15
C GLY A 186 19.76 31.28 1.86
N ILE A 187 19.03 31.15 0.74
CA ILE A 187 19.46 31.62 -0.58
C ILE A 187 18.29 32.28 -1.31
N PHE A 188 18.58 33.39 -2.00
CA PHE A 188 17.68 34.02 -2.97
C PHE A 188 18.45 34.29 -4.26
N ILE A 189 17.82 34.09 -5.41
CA ILE A 189 18.43 34.32 -6.73
C ILE A 189 17.52 35.30 -7.47
N ASP A 190 18.07 36.46 -7.85
CA ASP A 190 17.31 37.45 -8.61
C ASP A 190 17.27 37.14 -10.12
N ASP A 191 16.48 37.92 -10.87
CA ASP A 191 16.36 37.77 -12.33
C ASP A 191 17.68 37.99 -13.08
N LYS A 192 18.60 38.76 -12.49
CA LYS A 192 19.97 39.00 -12.99
C LYS A 192 20.94 37.87 -12.63
N LYS A 193 20.46 36.80 -11.98
CA LYS A 193 21.24 35.66 -11.49
C LYS A 193 22.29 36.02 -10.45
N ASN A 194 22.10 37.13 -9.73
CA ASN A 194 22.82 37.43 -8.51
C ASN A 194 22.30 36.53 -7.40
N ILE A 195 23.20 36.05 -6.55
CA ILE A 195 22.90 35.10 -5.49
C ILE A 195 23.07 35.80 -4.16
N PHE A 196 22.01 35.90 -3.37
CA PHE A 196 22.01 36.43 -2.03
C PHE A 196 21.98 35.28 -1.03
N ILE A 197 22.90 35.28 -0.09
CA ILE A 197 23.18 34.13 0.78
C ILE A 197 23.14 34.59 2.23
N ALA A 198 22.26 34.00 3.03
CA ALA A 198 22.25 34.15 4.47
C ALA A 198 23.40 33.33 5.07
N ASN A 199 24.53 33.98 5.32
CA ASN A 199 25.71 33.38 5.92
C ASN A 199 25.58 33.41 7.45
N SER A 200 24.74 32.52 7.97
CA SER A 200 24.09 32.65 9.28
C SER A 200 25.07 32.81 10.44
N TYR A 201 26.09 31.97 10.51
CA TYR A 201 27.07 32.05 11.60
C TYR A 201 28.14 33.13 11.40
N ASN A 202 28.13 33.82 10.26
CA ASN A 202 28.89 35.06 10.05
C ASN A 202 27.98 36.30 10.10
N GLN A 203 26.71 36.16 10.53
CA GLN A 203 25.79 37.26 10.85
C GLN A 203 25.60 38.26 9.70
N ARG A 204 25.57 37.78 8.46
CA ARG A 204 25.56 38.65 7.28
C ARG A 204 24.81 38.04 6.12
N ILE A 205 24.26 38.89 5.27
CA ILE A 205 23.80 38.54 3.93
C ILE A 205 24.90 38.91 2.94
N VAL A 206 25.33 37.94 2.14
CA VAL A 206 26.33 38.15 1.09
C VAL A 206 25.65 38.07 -0.27
N GLU A 207 25.78 39.10 -1.09
CA GLU A 207 25.44 39.06 -2.50
C GLU A 207 26.65 38.61 -3.31
N ARG A 208 26.46 37.67 -4.23
CA ARG A 208 27.43 37.33 -5.27
C ARG A 208 26.80 37.59 -6.62
N LYS A 209 27.35 38.56 -7.35
CA LYS A 209 26.89 38.85 -8.72
C LYS A 209 27.14 37.67 -9.65
N HIS A 210 26.33 37.57 -10.69
CA HIS A 210 26.53 36.57 -11.73
C HIS A 210 27.97 36.67 -12.30
N ASN A 211 28.70 35.55 -12.34
CA ASN A 211 30.11 35.46 -12.75
C ASN A 211 31.14 36.24 -11.93
N ALA A 212 30.78 36.77 -10.75
CA ALA A 212 31.75 37.45 -9.88
C ALA A 212 32.62 36.45 -9.09
N ASN A 213 33.92 36.77 -8.96
CA ASN A 213 34.87 35.98 -8.18
C ASN A 213 34.73 36.23 -6.67
N GLU A 214 34.16 37.36 -6.26
CA GLU A 214 33.96 37.72 -4.85
C GLU A 214 32.53 38.21 -4.63
N GLY A 215 31.99 37.94 -3.45
CA GLY A 215 30.72 38.53 -3.00
C GLY A 215 30.91 39.90 -2.35
N GLN A 216 29.82 40.51 -1.91
CA GLN A 216 29.79 41.72 -1.08
C GLN A 216 28.77 41.57 0.03
N ILE A 217 29.01 42.20 1.19
CA ILE A 217 28.03 42.24 2.28
C ILE A 217 26.98 43.28 1.92
N VAL A 218 25.71 42.87 1.88
CA VAL A 218 24.59 43.78 1.65
C VAL A 218 23.86 44.16 2.93
N VAL A 219 23.83 43.26 3.92
CA VAL A 219 23.24 43.50 5.25
C VAL A 219 24.04 42.74 6.32
N GLY A 220 24.21 43.33 7.50
CA GLY A 220 24.87 42.72 8.66
C GLY A 220 26.39 42.73 8.57
N GLY A 221 27.05 41.79 9.26
CA GLY A 221 28.51 41.70 9.34
C GLY A 221 29.17 42.69 10.30
N ASN A 222 28.36 43.42 11.07
CA ASN A 222 28.72 44.49 12.00
C ASN A 222 28.39 44.15 13.46
N GLY A 223 28.24 42.86 13.79
CA GLY A 223 27.95 42.36 15.13
C GLY A 223 26.66 41.55 15.20
N GLN A 224 26.36 41.04 16.40
CA GLN A 224 25.24 40.13 16.68
C GLN A 224 24.34 40.63 17.82
N GLU A 225 24.46 41.91 18.19
CA GLU A 225 23.57 42.48 19.19
C GLU A 225 22.20 42.77 18.55
N ASN A 226 21.22 43.18 19.36
CA ASN A 226 19.85 43.37 18.89
C ASN A 226 19.61 44.71 18.17
N GLN A 227 20.64 45.31 17.57
CA GLN A 227 20.53 46.59 16.85
C GLN A 227 19.88 46.41 15.48
N LEU A 228 19.20 47.44 14.97
CA LEU A 228 18.42 47.37 13.70
C LEU A 228 19.25 47.03 12.45
N THR A 229 20.56 47.27 12.46
CA THR A 229 21.44 46.98 11.32
C THR A 229 22.26 45.70 11.50
N GLN A 230 22.12 45.04 12.65
CA GLN A 230 22.79 43.80 12.97
C GLN A 230 21.87 42.60 12.75
N LEU A 231 22.47 41.44 12.54
CA LEU A 231 21.77 40.18 12.35
C LEU A 231 22.32 39.16 13.34
N TYR A 232 21.45 38.29 13.82
CA TYR A 232 21.80 37.16 14.65
C TYR A 232 21.23 35.86 14.05
N SER A 233 22.12 35.14 13.34
CA SER A 233 21.80 33.88 12.67
C SER A 233 20.66 33.98 11.64
N PRO A 234 20.75 34.87 10.64
CA PRO A 234 19.71 35.00 9.61
C PRO A 234 19.51 33.67 8.87
N CYS A 235 18.27 33.21 8.68
CA CYS A 235 18.00 31.88 8.09
C CYS A 235 17.33 31.93 6.72
N GLY A 236 16.62 33.02 6.40
CA GLY A 236 15.90 33.19 5.15
C GLY A 236 15.87 34.65 4.73
N LEU A 237 15.72 34.87 3.43
CA LEU A 237 15.59 36.19 2.85
C LEU A 237 14.67 36.17 1.62
N SER A 238 14.02 37.30 1.35
CA SER A 238 13.25 37.54 0.14
C SER A 238 13.24 39.02 -0.20
N PHE A 239 12.87 39.36 -1.42
CA PHE A 239 12.78 40.74 -1.90
C PHE A 239 11.34 41.11 -2.26
N ASP A 240 10.96 42.37 -2.05
CA ASP A 240 9.72 42.92 -2.63
C ASP A 240 9.97 43.51 -4.05
N HIS A 241 8.90 43.99 -4.68
CA HIS A 241 8.97 44.58 -6.02
C HIS A 241 9.79 45.87 -6.11
N GLU A 242 10.02 46.55 -4.98
CA GLU A 242 10.89 47.72 -4.87
C GLU A 242 12.35 47.32 -4.60
N SER A 243 12.65 46.03 -4.61
CA SER A 243 13.96 45.45 -4.29
C SER A 243 14.39 45.66 -2.84
N ASN A 244 13.46 45.92 -1.92
CA ASN A 244 13.78 45.91 -0.49
C ASN A 244 13.95 44.47 -0.02
N ILE A 245 14.92 44.20 0.86
CA ILE A 245 15.22 42.87 1.38
C ILE A 245 14.55 42.65 2.72
N TYR A 246 13.82 41.55 2.86
CA TYR A 246 13.23 41.05 4.09
C TYR A 246 14.04 39.86 4.58
N ILE A 247 14.47 39.88 5.85
CA ILE A 247 15.36 38.87 6.43
C ILE A 247 14.70 38.28 7.66
N ALA A 248 14.59 36.95 7.70
CA ALA A 248 14.23 36.21 8.90
C ALA A 248 15.46 36.10 9.82
N ASP A 249 15.51 36.96 10.82
CA ASP A 249 16.62 37.09 11.78
C ASP A 249 16.38 36.14 12.97
N PHE A 250 16.65 34.85 12.73
CA PHE A 250 16.17 33.73 13.53
C PHE A 250 16.48 33.85 15.02
N ALA A 251 17.75 34.09 15.39
CA ALA A 251 18.12 34.11 16.81
C ALA A 251 17.72 35.44 17.51
N SER A 252 17.42 36.49 16.75
CA SER A 252 16.84 37.73 17.26
C SER A 252 15.30 37.68 17.37
N ASN A 253 14.65 36.57 16.98
CA ASN A 253 13.19 36.40 16.99
C ASN A 253 12.43 37.51 16.23
N ARG A 254 12.95 37.98 15.09
CA ARG A 254 12.35 39.08 14.32
C ARG A 254 12.49 38.90 12.81
N VAL A 255 11.70 39.68 12.07
CA VAL A 255 11.86 39.89 10.62
C VAL A 255 12.21 41.35 10.40
N GLN A 256 13.25 41.62 9.61
CA GLN A 256 13.71 42.98 9.32
C GLN A 256 13.60 43.28 7.83
N LYS A 257 13.10 44.47 7.49
CA LYS A 257 13.11 45.03 6.14
C LYS A 257 14.28 46.01 6.01
N PHE A 258 15.06 45.91 4.94
CA PHE A 258 16.07 46.89 4.57
C PHE A 258 15.75 47.41 3.18
N ASP A 259 15.67 48.74 3.06
CA ASP A 259 15.38 49.37 1.79
C ASP A 259 16.62 49.33 0.87
N LEU A 260 16.41 49.08 -0.42
CA LEU A 260 17.50 49.19 -1.38
C LEU A 260 17.79 50.66 -1.63
N LEU A 261 18.94 51.13 -1.17
CA LEU A 261 19.45 52.43 -1.59
C LEU A 261 19.84 52.33 -3.06
N ILE A 262 18.95 52.72 -3.96
CA ILE A 262 19.34 53.09 -5.32
C ILE A 262 20.22 54.32 -5.13
N SER A 263 21.53 54.15 -5.24
CA SER A 263 22.42 55.29 -5.40
C SER A 263 21.95 56.01 -6.66
N SER A 264 21.18 57.07 -6.50
CA SER A 264 20.83 57.98 -7.57
C SER A 264 22.15 58.56 -8.08
N PHE A 265 22.76 57.89 -9.06
CA PHE A 265 23.69 58.52 -9.95
C PHE A 265 22.90 59.62 -10.66
N HIS A 266 22.99 60.84 -10.13
CA HIS A 266 22.66 62.03 -10.87
C HIS A 266 23.57 62.05 -12.11
N PHE A 267 23.05 61.57 -13.23
CA PHE A 267 23.58 61.89 -14.55
C PHE A 267 23.16 63.33 -14.89
N PHE A 268 24.16 64.22 -14.81
CA PHE A 268 24.38 65.47 -15.54
C PHE A 268 23.22 66.43 -15.83
N SER A 269 23.39 67.70 -15.48
CA SER A 269 23.99 68.70 -16.39
C SER A 269 24.44 69.94 -15.62
#